data_AF-A0A352JYF5-F1
#
_entry.id   AF-A0A352JYF5-F1
#
_cell.length_a   1.000
_cell.length_b   1.000
_cell.length_c   1.000
_cell.angle_alpha   90.00
_cell.angle_beta   90.00
_cell.angle_gamma   90.00
#
_symmetry.space_group_name_H-M   'P 1'
#
loop_
_entity.id
_entity.type
_entity.pdbx_description
1 polymer ?
#
loop_
_entity_poly.entity_id
_entity_poly.type
_entity_poly.pdbx_seq_one_letter_code
_entity_poly.pdbx_strand_id
1 'polypeptide(L)'
;GCFIGSAAVVVLSEVDRARDAALNVMQFFVHESCGQCTPCRVGCEASAQLMQAPVWDLDALGNLGNVMRDASICGLGQAAPNAVACVEQYFNSEVSNG
;
A
#
# COMPACT_ATOMS: atom_id res chain seq x y z
N GLY A 1 2.17 12.81 -0.84
CA GLY A 1 2.04 13.62 0.39
C GLY A 1 1.57 12.73 1.53
N CYS A 2 1.87 13.09 2.78
CA CYS A 2 1.44 12.32 3.96
C CYS A 2 0.09 12.86 4.49
N PHE A 3 -0.80 11.95 4.92
CA PHE A 3 -2.06 12.30 5.56
C PHE A 3 -1.88 12.28 7.08
N ILE A 4 -2.25 13.34 7.80
CA ILE A 4 -2.05 13.39 9.26
C ILE A 4 -2.90 12.36 10.02
N GLY A 5 -4.08 12.01 9.46
CA GLY A 5 -4.96 10.98 10.01
C GLY A 5 -5.26 11.19 11.50
N SER A 6 -5.05 10.14 12.30
CA SER A 6 -5.26 10.12 13.75
C SER A 6 -4.11 10.76 14.56
N ALA A 7 -3.09 11.32 13.90
CA ALA A 7 -1.84 11.75 14.51
C ALA A 7 -1.07 10.64 15.26
N ALA A 8 -1.34 9.37 14.95
CA ALA A 8 -0.55 8.25 15.43
C ALA A 8 0.84 8.26 14.76
N VAL A 9 1.88 8.02 15.56
CA VAL A 9 3.27 7.94 15.09
C VAL A 9 3.81 6.54 15.35
N VAL A 10 4.26 5.88 14.30
CA VAL A 10 4.94 4.58 14.36
C VAL A 10 6.38 4.80 13.93
N VAL A 11 7.33 4.35 14.76
CA VAL A 11 8.77 4.47 14.49
C VAL A 11 9.32 3.09 14.13
N LEU A 12 9.95 3.00 12.96
CA LEU A 12 10.70 1.84 12.50
C LEU A 12 12.20 2.15 12.59
N SER A 13 12.99 1.20 13.06
CA SER A 13 14.44 1.32 13.22
C SER A 13 15.19 0.89 11.95
N GLU A 14 16.51 1.04 11.95
CA GLU A 14 17.36 0.64 10.82
C GLU A 14 17.45 -0.88 10.61
N VAL A 15 16.99 -1.69 11.56
CA VAL A 15 16.91 -3.16 11.37
C VAL A 15 15.59 -3.60 10.75
N ASP A 16 14.61 -2.69 10.65
CA ASP A 16 13.33 -2.93 10.01
C ASP A 16 13.40 -2.59 8.52
N ARG A 17 12.57 -3.26 7.70
CA ARG A 17 12.46 -2.99 6.26
C ARG A 17 11.15 -2.30 5.97
N ALA A 18 11.20 -1.16 5.28
CA ALA A 18 10.00 -0.40 4.91
C ALA A 18 9.06 -1.23 4.02
N ARG A 19 9.60 -2.10 3.15
CA ARG A 19 8.80 -2.99 2.30
C ARG A 19 7.94 -3.97 3.12
N ASP A 20 8.50 -4.50 4.21
CA ASP A 20 7.84 -5.51 5.03
C ASP A 20 6.73 -4.87 5.87
N ALA A 21 6.99 -3.68 6.42
CA ALA A 21 5.98 -2.87 7.09
C ALA A 21 4.82 -2.49 6.15
N ALA A 22 5.12 -2.07 4.91
CA ALA A 22 4.08 -1.75 3.93
C ALA A 22 3.25 -2.97 3.53
N LEU A 23 3.87 -4.14 3.34
CA LEU A 23 3.14 -5.38 3.07
C LEU A 23 2.21 -5.75 4.23
N ASN A 24 2.67 -5.61 5.48
CA ASN A 24 1.83 -5.84 6.66
C ASN A 24 0.63 -4.89 6.72
N VAL A 25 0.84 -3.60 6.43
CA VAL A 25 -0.24 -2.60 6.34
C VAL A 25 -1.23 -2.93 5.22
N MET A 26 -0.74 -3.38 4.06
CA MET A 26 -1.63 -3.79 2.97
C MET A 26 -2.44 -5.03 3.34
N GLN A 27 -1.85 -6.02 4.02
CA GLN A 27 -2.57 -7.19 4.56
C GLN A 27 -3.64 -6.78 5.58
N PHE A 28 -3.38 -5.77 6.41
CA PHE A 28 -4.40 -5.18 7.27
C PHE A 28 -5.57 -4.60 6.45
N PHE A 29 -5.30 -3.85 5.37
CA PHE A 29 -6.37 -3.34 4.51
C PHE A 29 -7.15 -4.44 3.76
N VAL A 30 -6.51 -5.57 3.43
CA VAL A 30 -7.21 -6.75 2.92
C VAL A 30 -8.20 -7.27 3.97
N HIS A 31 -7.75 -7.41 5.21
CA HIS A 31 -8.58 -7.92 6.31
C HIS A 31 -9.73 -6.98 6.70
N GLU A 32 -9.47 -5.67 6.76
CA GLU A 32 -10.44 -4.65 7.19
C GLU A 32 -11.33 -4.11 6.07
N SER A 33 -11.12 -4.55 4.83
CA SER A 33 -12.01 -4.19 3.74
C SER A 33 -13.44 -4.67 4.03
N CYS A 34 -14.39 -3.74 4.09
CA CYS A 34 -15.82 -4.07 4.27
C CYS A 34 -16.45 -4.77 3.05
N GLY A 35 -15.71 -4.87 1.94
CA GLY A 35 -16.09 -5.61 0.73
C GLY A 35 -17.04 -4.88 -0.23
N GLN A 36 -17.51 -3.68 0.10
CA GLN A 36 -18.58 -2.98 -0.64
C GLN A 36 -18.16 -2.50 -2.05
N CYS A 37 -16.94 -2.00 -2.21
CA CYS A 37 -16.43 -1.54 -3.51
C CYS A 37 -15.32 -2.48 -4.02
N THR A 38 -15.48 -2.94 -5.26
CA THR A 38 -14.48 -3.75 -5.97
C THR A 38 -13.07 -3.16 -5.98
N PRO A 39 -12.84 -1.85 -6.26
CA PRO A 39 -11.49 -1.29 -6.24
C PRO A 39 -10.78 -1.49 -4.90
N CYS A 40 -11.48 -1.34 -3.77
CA CYS A 40 -10.90 -1.62 -2.45
C CYS A 40 -10.73 -3.12 -2.21
N ARG A 41 -11.80 -3.91 -2.34
CA ARG A 41 -11.80 -5.35 -2.00
C ARG A 41 -10.77 -6.13 -2.81
N VAL A 42 -10.84 -6.01 -4.13
CA VAL A 42 -9.97 -6.75 -5.05
C VAL A 42 -8.62 -6.05 -5.21
N GLY A 43 -8.59 -4.71 -5.15
CA GLY A 43 -7.34 -3.97 -5.29
C GLY A 43 -6.38 -4.15 -4.11
N CYS A 44 -6.88 -4.22 -2.87
CA CYS A 44 -6.03 -4.56 -1.73
C CYS A 44 -5.44 -5.98 -1.87
N GLU A 45 -6.27 -6.96 -2.25
CA GLU A 45 -5.83 -8.36 -2.43
C GLU A 45 -4.76 -8.47 -3.53
N ALA A 46 -5.01 -7.85 -4.69
CA ALA A 46 -4.07 -7.86 -5.81
C ALA A 46 -2.76 -7.12 -5.47
N SER A 47 -2.84 -5.97 -4.78
CA SER A 47 -1.66 -5.24 -4.31
C SER A 47 -0.83 -6.10 -3.35
N ALA A 48 -1.46 -6.75 -2.37
CA ALA A 48 -0.78 -7.61 -1.41
C ALA A 48 -0.11 -8.82 -2.08
N GLN A 49 -0.67 -9.35 -3.17
CA GLN A 49 -0.04 -10.43 -3.95
C GLN A 49 1.18 -9.91 -4.72
N LEU A 50 1.07 -8.78 -5.40
CA LEU A 50 2.18 -8.16 -6.13
C LEU A 50 3.35 -7.79 -5.21
N MET A 51 3.05 -7.28 -4.01
CA MET A 51 4.05 -6.87 -3.03
C MET A 51 4.86 -8.03 -2.42
N GLN A 52 4.41 -9.29 -2.58
CA GLN A 52 5.18 -10.47 -2.12
C GLN A 52 6.36 -10.79 -3.04
N ALA A 53 6.38 -10.26 -4.27
CA ALA A 53 7.50 -10.45 -5.16
C ALA A 53 8.77 -9.78 -4.58
N PRO A 54 9.96 -10.37 -4.80
CA PRO A 54 11.23 -9.73 -4.40
C PRO A 54 11.40 -8.33 -4.99
N VAL A 55 10.92 -8.14 -6.22
CA VAL A 55 10.90 -6.89 -6.96
C VAL A 55 9.46 -6.54 -7.26
N TRP A 56 9.04 -5.33 -6.94
CA TRP A 56 7.67 -4.87 -7.15
C TRP A 56 7.47 -4.42 -8.59
N ASP A 57 6.33 -4.80 -9.17
CA ASP A 57 5.83 -4.21 -10.40
C ASP A 57 5.18 -2.85 -10.06
N LEU A 58 5.99 -1.80 -10.06
CA LEU A 58 5.57 -0.45 -9.68
C LEU A 58 4.54 0.14 -10.66
N ASP A 59 4.59 -0.24 -11.94
CA ASP A 59 3.61 0.20 -12.92
C ASP A 59 2.24 -0.42 -12.64
N ALA A 60 2.18 -1.73 -12.38
CA ALA A 60 0.94 -2.42 -12.02
C ALA A 60 0.37 -1.88 -10.70
N LEU A 61 1.22 -1.72 -9.68
CA LEU A 61 0.81 -1.19 -8.38
C LEU A 61 0.36 0.27 -8.45
N GLY A 62 1.03 1.11 -9.25
CA GLY A 62 0.68 2.50 -9.46
C GLY A 62 -0.68 2.65 -10.18
N ASN A 63 -0.90 1.86 -11.23
CA ASN A 63 -2.18 1.81 -11.94
C ASN A 63 -3.33 1.37 -11.03
N LEU A 64 -3.11 0.32 -10.26
CA LEU A 64 -4.10 -0.16 -9.28
C LEU A 64 -4.36 0.90 -8.20
N GLY A 65 -3.31 1.54 -7.72
CA GLY A 65 -3.39 2.62 -6.75
C GLY A 65 -4.21 3.81 -7.22
N ASN A 66 -4.13 4.17 -8.50
CA ASN A 66 -4.95 5.23 -9.09
C ASN A 66 -6.43 4.84 -9.11
N VAL A 67 -6.75 3.63 -9.57
CA VAL A 67 -8.14 3.11 -9.57
C VAL A 67 -8.69 3.05 -8.15
N MET A 68 -7.90 2.60 -7.18
CA MET A 68 -8.29 2.55 -5.77
C MET A 68 -8.56 3.95 -5.20
N ARG A 69 -7.74 4.93 -5.53
CA ARG A 69 -7.90 6.32 -5.06
C ARG A 69 -9.16 6.99 -5.64
N ASP A 70 -9.45 6.75 -6.92
CA ASP A 70 -10.52 7.47 -7.62
C ASP A 70 -11.88 6.79 -7.48
N ALA A 71 -11.92 5.46 -7.35
CA ALA A 71 -13.16 4.68 -7.40
C ALA A 71 -13.55 4.01 -6.08
N SER A 72 -12.74 4.10 -5.02
CA SER A 72 -13.14 3.59 -3.70
C SER A 72 -14.13 4.51 -3.01
N ILE A 73 -15.18 3.92 -2.42
CA ILE A 73 -16.29 4.63 -1.79
C ILE A 73 -15.86 5.37 -0.50
N CYS A 74 -14.89 4.85 0.23
CA CYS A 74 -14.46 5.39 1.52
C CYS A 74 -12.95 5.56 1.64
N GLY A 75 -12.52 6.24 2.70
CA GLY A 75 -11.13 6.58 2.95
C GLY A 75 -10.17 5.38 3.06
N LEU A 76 -10.65 4.20 3.46
CA LEU A 76 -9.79 2.99 3.53
C LEU A 76 -9.24 2.64 2.14
N GLY A 77 -10.13 2.43 1.17
CA GLY A 77 -9.72 2.07 -0.19
C GLY A 77 -8.93 3.20 -0.87
N GLN A 78 -9.24 4.46 -0.56
CA GLN A 78 -8.51 5.61 -1.11
C GLN A 78 -7.10 5.76 -0.51
N ALA A 79 -6.91 5.38 0.75
CA ALA A 79 -5.65 5.52 1.46
C ALA A 79 -4.73 4.30 1.34
N ALA A 80 -5.27 3.10 1.10
CA ALA A 80 -4.48 1.86 1.00
C ALA A 80 -3.29 1.96 0.02
N PRO A 81 -3.40 2.58 -1.16
CA PRO A 81 -2.27 2.74 -2.09
C PRO A 81 -1.08 3.54 -1.53
N ASN A 82 -1.28 4.32 -0.46
CA ASN A 82 -0.21 5.11 0.15
C ASN A 82 0.87 4.21 0.77
N ALA A 83 0.55 2.98 1.17
CA ALA A 83 1.53 2.03 1.67
C ALA A 83 2.60 1.72 0.62
N VAL A 84 2.20 1.58 -0.65
CA VAL A 84 3.12 1.36 -1.78
C VAL A 84 3.84 2.64 -2.14
N ALA A 85 3.10 3.74 -2.37
CA ALA A 85 3.66 4.99 -2.86
C ALA A 85 4.73 5.58 -1.92
N CYS A 86 4.58 5.43 -0.60
CA CYS A 86 5.58 5.88 0.35
C CYS A 86 6.88 5.06 0.27
N VAL A 87 6.79 3.73 0.14
CA VAL A 87 7.99 2.88 0.01
C VAL A 87 8.67 3.15 -1.32
N GLU A 88 7.92 3.25 -2.41
CA GLU A 88 8.45 3.59 -3.72
C GLU A 88 9.20 4.93 -3.70
N GLN A 89 8.63 5.95 -3.05
CA GLN A 89 9.20 7.30 -3.02
C GLN A 89 10.45 7.40 -2.13
N TYR A 90 10.44 6.80 -0.94
CA TYR A 90 11.47 7.04 0.08
C TYR A 90 12.44 5.87 0.29
N PHE A 91 12.03 4.66 -0.09
CA PHE A 91 12.78 3.41 0.12
C PHE A 91 12.82 2.57 -1.16
N ASN A 92 12.95 3.24 -2.32
CA ASN A 92 12.90 2.60 -3.64
C ASN A 92 13.84 1.40 -3.75
N SER A 93 15.04 1.51 -3.20
CA SER A 93 16.07 0.47 -3.20
C SER A 93 15.67 -0.84 -2.51
N GLU A 94 14.60 -0.85 -1.69
CA GLU A 94 14.08 -2.07 -1.09
C GLU A 94 13.13 -2.85 -1.99
N VAL A 95 12.61 -2.23 -3.06
CA VAL A 95 11.50 -2.75 -3.87
C VAL A 95 11.76 -2.76 -5.38
N SER A 96 12.74 -1.99 -5.86
CA SER A 96 13.21 -2.02 -7.24
C SER A 96 14.51 -2.82 -7.37
N ASN A 97 14.76 -3.38 -8.55
CA ASN A 97 16.12 -3.74 -8.93
C ASN A 97 16.86 -2.42 -9.18
N GLY A 98 17.84 -2.11 -8.34
CA GLY A 98 18.59 -0.84 -8.38
C GLY A 98 19.12 -0.45 -9.75
#